data_AF-A0A517VN98-F1
#
_entry.id   AF-A0A517VN98-F1
#
_cell.length_a   1.000
_cell.length_b   1.000
_cell.length_c   1.000
_cell.angle_alpha   90.00
_cell.angle_beta   90.00
_cell.angle_gamma   90.00
#
_symmetry.space_group_name_H-M   'P 1'
#
loop_
_entity.id
_entity.type
_entity.pdbx_description
1 polymer ?
#
loop_
_entity_poly.entity_id
_entity_poly.type
_entity_poly.pdbx_seq_one_letter_code
_entity_poly.pdbx_strand_id
1 'polypeptide(L)'
;MKSHNSKNAKQNFAQVADGPSALWSLALRATGLAGGLLVCVIVLLGAADPENESEQENRKKIEAMSPAERAQLKRNYDKFQKLSPEEQQRLRKLHEATRSQPELNRVMHAYDAWVKTLSPWEQEDLRKAETTRERMELIRKFRAEQKSPDRRRSGRNLYELAKIMDLDLRRPPLAFIFWGQPPDPEKFQEVVGIIERSLPVSVKYPNAKTELSEFARSLAVLQTAVHFKKRDEDKNGSAWPPPETVDQIFELLDDKKNPFRENEDARGFRGKLRSADSDHKRRMVTFFLAKGLVNQLVRSVKQELDAIQPPEDKLQQFFETLDTNYKDHLMRYPPDEMQEKLKYKYLQNQLPAQVRQSIQQRSREVRQVITDFIPESDQNNPFDGPRRGGLKERMQDMKERRPNAPDGRPGNRLPRRRIGEPGPRPPAQVPPDA
;
A
#
# COMPACT_ATOMS: atom_id res chain seq x y z
N MET A 1 -22.69 -56.39 3.41
CA MET A 1 -24.01 -55.88 2.96
C MET A 1 -23.82 -54.50 2.35
N LYS A 2 -24.48 -54.26 1.22
CA LYS A 2 -24.11 -53.27 0.19
C LYS A 2 -24.39 -51.83 0.60
N SER A 3 -23.46 -50.97 0.19
CA SER A 3 -23.49 -49.52 0.18
C SER A 3 -24.56 -48.98 -0.78
N HIS A 4 -25.40 -48.05 -0.30
CA HIS A 4 -26.17 -47.14 -1.12
C HIS A 4 -26.23 -45.77 -0.44
N ASN A 5 -25.70 -44.74 -1.11
CA ASN A 5 -26.49 -43.68 -1.75
C ASN A 5 -25.81 -42.31 -1.63
N SER A 6 -24.87 -42.02 -2.53
CA SER A 6 -24.35 -40.66 -2.75
C SER A 6 -23.97 -40.51 -4.23
N LYS A 7 -24.98 -40.50 -5.12
CA LYS A 7 -24.76 -40.23 -6.56
C LYS A 7 -25.76 -39.26 -7.22
N ASN A 8 -26.73 -38.69 -6.51
CA ASN A 8 -27.76 -37.85 -7.15
C ASN A 8 -27.56 -36.32 -7.03
N ALA A 9 -26.42 -35.84 -6.54
CA ALA A 9 -26.17 -34.38 -6.41
C ALA A 9 -25.28 -33.77 -7.52
N LYS A 10 -24.78 -34.55 -8.48
CA LYS A 10 -23.81 -34.07 -9.50
C LYS A 10 -24.28 -34.11 -10.95
N GLN A 11 -25.52 -34.53 -11.23
CA GLN A 11 -26.01 -34.66 -12.62
C GLN A 11 -26.91 -33.54 -13.13
N ASN A 12 -27.29 -32.55 -12.30
CA ASN A 12 -28.19 -31.47 -12.73
C ASN A 12 -27.49 -30.15 -13.16
N PHE A 13 -26.17 -30.14 -13.33
CA PHE A 13 -25.41 -28.93 -13.72
C PHE A 13 -24.73 -29.00 -15.10
N ALA A 14 -24.93 -30.09 -15.86
CA ALA A 14 -24.21 -30.32 -17.12
C ALA A 14 -25.06 -30.21 -18.40
N GLN A 15 -26.28 -29.66 -18.33
CA GLN A 15 -27.21 -29.64 -19.48
C GLN A 15 -27.79 -28.26 -19.86
N VAL A 16 -27.15 -27.17 -19.45
CA VAL A 16 -27.49 -25.81 -19.95
C VAL A 16 -26.23 -25.15 -20.49
N ALA A 17 -25.72 -25.67 -21.60
CA ALA A 17 -24.60 -25.10 -22.32
C ALA A 17 -24.75 -25.30 -23.83
N ASP A 18 -25.92 -24.98 -24.38
CA ASP A 18 -26.07 -24.77 -25.82
C ASP A 18 -26.99 -23.54 -26.07
N GLY A 19 -26.34 -22.41 -26.39
CA GLY A 19 -26.92 -21.13 -26.85
C GLY A 19 -27.04 -20.01 -25.79
N PRO A 20 -26.69 -18.72 -26.05
CA PRO A 20 -26.19 -18.07 -27.27
C PRO A 20 -24.77 -17.50 -27.07
N SER A 21 -23.73 -18.34 -27.14
CA SER A 21 -22.33 -17.90 -27.16
C SER A 21 -21.90 -17.33 -28.53
N ALA A 22 -22.77 -17.40 -29.55
CA ALA A 22 -22.51 -16.97 -30.92
C ALA A 22 -22.57 -15.45 -31.15
N LEU A 23 -23.08 -14.66 -30.20
CA LEU A 23 -23.12 -13.19 -30.33
C LEU A 23 -21.79 -12.51 -29.96
N TRP A 24 -20.90 -13.21 -29.25
CA TRP A 24 -19.63 -12.64 -28.77
C TRP A 24 -18.44 -13.01 -29.66
N SER A 25 -18.51 -14.10 -30.42
CA SER A 25 -17.40 -14.63 -31.23
C SER A 25 -17.19 -13.91 -32.57
N LEU A 26 -18.16 -13.11 -33.04
CA LEU A 26 -18.03 -12.25 -34.23
C LEU A 26 -17.59 -10.81 -33.90
N ALA A 27 -17.28 -10.51 -32.63
CA ALA A 27 -17.07 -9.15 -32.13
C ALA A 27 -15.68 -8.53 -32.40
N LEU A 28 -14.82 -9.14 -33.22
CA LEU A 28 -13.41 -8.76 -33.32
C LEU A 28 -12.86 -8.81 -34.74
N ARG A 29 -13.32 -7.90 -35.61
CA ARG A 29 -12.49 -7.35 -36.70
C ARG A 29 -12.81 -5.87 -36.91
N ALA A 30 -11.74 -5.08 -36.88
CA ALA A 30 -11.58 -3.71 -37.38
C ALA A 30 -11.99 -2.51 -36.50
N THR A 31 -10.97 -1.65 -36.34
CA THR A 31 -10.95 -0.21 -36.03
C THR A 31 -11.27 0.28 -34.63
N GLY A 32 -10.20 0.66 -33.93
CA GLY A 32 -10.24 1.48 -32.74
C GLY A 32 -10.61 2.92 -33.06
N LEU A 33 -11.62 3.42 -32.34
CA LEU A 33 -11.79 4.77 -31.77
C LEU A 33 -13.21 4.79 -31.17
N ALA A 34 -13.39 5.44 -30.00
CA ALA A 34 -14.70 5.78 -29.39
C ALA A 34 -15.44 4.76 -28.47
N GLY A 35 -14.74 3.94 -27.67
CA GLY A 35 -15.41 3.12 -26.62
C GLY A 35 -15.79 3.87 -25.32
N GLY A 36 -15.07 4.93 -24.96
CA GLY A 36 -15.17 5.56 -23.62
C GLY A 36 -16.35 6.51 -23.39
N LEU A 37 -17.17 6.81 -24.40
CA LEU A 37 -18.29 7.75 -24.28
C LEU A 37 -19.65 7.15 -24.67
N LEU A 38 -19.67 5.84 -24.90
CA LEU A 38 -20.76 5.17 -25.59
C LEU A 38 -21.81 4.57 -24.63
N VAL A 39 -21.48 4.41 -23.34
CA VAL A 39 -22.40 3.95 -22.30
C VAL A 39 -23.31 5.08 -21.77
N CYS A 40 -22.89 6.35 -21.87
CA CYS A 40 -23.76 7.49 -21.55
C CYS A 40 -24.96 7.63 -22.51
N VAL A 41 -24.90 6.99 -23.69
CA VAL A 41 -26.02 6.97 -24.66
C VAL A 41 -27.18 6.10 -24.15
N ILE A 42 -26.89 5.03 -23.40
CA ILE A 42 -27.93 4.11 -22.92
C ILE A 42 -28.63 4.67 -21.67
N VAL A 43 -27.94 5.49 -20.86
CA VAL A 43 -28.47 6.04 -19.61
C VAL A 43 -29.32 7.29 -19.81
N LEU A 44 -29.06 8.11 -20.84
CA LEU A 44 -29.91 9.26 -21.19
C LEU A 44 -31.07 8.91 -22.14
N LEU A 45 -31.08 7.69 -22.70
CA LEU A 45 -32.22 7.10 -23.42
C LEU A 45 -32.95 6.05 -22.57
N GLY A 46 -32.85 6.15 -21.24
CA GLY A 46 -33.77 5.48 -20.33
C GLY A 46 -35.20 5.93 -20.63
N ALA A 47 -35.97 4.99 -21.17
CA ALA A 47 -37.31 5.12 -21.74
C ALA A 47 -37.34 5.79 -23.13
N ALA A 48 -37.18 4.96 -24.17
CA ALA A 48 -37.74 5.18 -25.50
C ALA A 48 -38.39 3.87 -25.95
N ASP A 49 -39.68 3.71 -25.65
CA ASP A 49 -40.48 2.57 -26.11
C ASP A 49 -40.80 2.78 -27.60
N PRO A 50 -40.37 1.91 -28.55
CA PRO A 50 -40.77 2.08 -29.94
C PRO A 50 -42.26 1.76 -30.15
N GLU A 51 -42.94 1.10 -29.21
CA GLU A 51 -44.36 0.75 -29.34
C GLU A 51 -45.31 1.58 -28.46
N ASN A 52 -44.84 2.42 -27.51
CA ASN A 52 -45.76 3.15 -26.61
C ASN A 52 -45.33 4.53 -26.10
N GLU A 53 -44.15 5.07 -26.43
CA GLU A 53 -43.84 6.48 -26.10
C GLU A 53 -43.93 7.33 -27.36
N SER A 54 -44.98 8.15 -27.42
CA SER A 54 -45.19 9.07 -28.55
C SER A 54 -43.95 9.94 -28.76
N GLU A 55 -43.61 10.28 -30.02
CA GLU A 55 -42.55 11.25 -30.32
C GLU A 55 -42.65 12.53 -29.48
N GLN A 56 -43.88 12.85 -29.05
CA GLN A 56 -44.21 13.97 -28.17
C GLN A 56 -43.62 13.84 -26.76
N GLU A 57 -43.53 12.64 -26.18
CA GLU A 57 -42.90 12.43 -24.87
C GLU A 57 -41.38 12.55 -24.95
N ASN A 58 -40.77 12.05 -26.02
CA ASN A 58 -39.34 12.24 -26.28
C ASN A 58 -39.00 13.72 -26.48
N ARG A 59 -39.83 14.46 -27.21
CA ARG A 59 -39.70 15.93 -27.34
C ARG A 59 -39.79 16.62 -25.99
N LYS A 60 -40.79 16.29 -25.16
CA LYS A 60 -40.92 16.84 -23.79
C LYS A 60 -39.71 16.54 -22.91
N LYS A 61 -39.16 15.31 -22.97
CA LYS A 61 -37.94 14.94 -22.23
C LYS A 61 -36.74 15.78 -22.69
N ILE A 62 -36.54 15.93 -24.00
CA ILE A 62 -35.45 16.76 -24.54
C ILE A 62 -35.67 18.24 -24.18
N GLU A 63 -36.90 18.73 -24.20
CA GLU A 63 -37.27 20.08 -23.78
C GLU A 63 -37.06 20.31 -22.27
N ALA A 64 -37.22 19.28 -21.44
CA ALA A 64 -36.93 19.37 -20.01
C ALA A 64 -35.43 19.34 -19.67
N MET A 65 -34.57 18.84 -20.58
CA MET A 65 -33.12 18.83 -20.38
C MET A 65 -32.53 20.24 -20.38
N SER A 66 -31.53 20.45 -19.52
CA SER A 66 -30.71 21.67 -19.51
C SER A 66 -29.93 21.86 -20.83
N PRO A 67 -29.48 23.08 -21.15
CA PRO A 67 -28.67 23.33 -22.35
C PRO A 67 -27.41 22.45 -22.43
N ALA A 68 -26.78 22.17 -21.29
CA ALA A 68 -25.60 21.31 -21.21
C ALA A 68 -25.93 19.84 -21.53
N GLU A 69 -27.04 19.32 -21.00
CA GLU A 69 -27.50 17.96 -21.27
C GLU A 69 -27.92 17.78 -22.74
N ARG A 70 -28.63 18.76 -23.32
CA ARG A 70 -28.98 18.74 -24.75
C ARG A 70 -27.74 18.77 -25.64
N ALA A 71 -26.74 19.59 -25.29
CA ALA A 71 -25.47 19.64 -26.03
C ALA A 71 -24.73 18.28 -25.96
N GLN A 72 -24.75 17.62 -24.80
CA GLN A 72 -24.17 16.30 -24.63
C GLN A 72 -24.94 15.23 -25.42
N LEU A 73 -26.28 15.25 -25.38
CA LEU A 73 -27.14 14.35 -26.15
C LEU A 73 -26.87 14.50 -27.65
N LYS A 74 -26.74 15.74 -28.15
CA LYS A 74 -26.39 16.02 -29.55
C LYS A 74 -25.02 15.43 -29.92
N ARG A 75 -23.98 15.67 -29.11
CA ARG A 75 -22.64 15.11 -29.36
C ARG A 75 -22.65 13.58 -29.39
N ASN A 76 -23.45 12.96 -28.52
CA ASN A 76 -23.61 11.52 -28.47
C ASN A 76 -24.34 10.98 -29.71
N TYR A 77 -25.40 11.65 -30.13
CA TYR A 77 -26.12 11.32 -31.36
C TYR A 77 -25.22 11.43 -32.60
N ASP A 78 -24.48 12.54 -32.73
CA ASP A 78 -23.55 12.76 -33.84
C ASP A 78 -22.44 11.68 -33.88
N LYS A 79 -21.99 11.21 -32.71
CA LYS A 79 -21.05 10.09 -32.62
C LYS A 79 -21.67 8.78 -33.07
N PHE A 80 -22.88 8.48 -32.59
CA PHE A 80 -23.60 7.27 -32.97
C PHE A 80 -23.84 7.20 -34.49
N GLN A 81 -24.23 8.32 -35.10
CA GLN A 81 -24.44 8.42 -36.55
C GLN A 81 -23.17 8.18 -37.38
N LYS A 82 -21.98 8.45 -36.81
CA LYS A 82 -20.69 8.20 -37.46
C LYS A 82 -20.21 6.76 -37.37
N LEU A 83 -20.83 5.93 -36.53
CA LEU A 83 -20.49 4.51 -36.41
C LEU A 83 -20.91 3.74 -37.65
N SER A 84 -20.27 2.60 -37.91
CA SER A 84 -20.69 1.74 -39.01
C SER A 84 -22.12 1.20 -38.78
N PRO A 85 -22.87 0.86 -39.85
CA PRO A 85 -24.22 0.30 -39.70
C PRO A 85 -24.26 -0.94 -38.79
N GLU A 86 -23.21 -1.76 -38.83
CA GLU A 86 -23.05 -2.96 -38.01
C GLU A 86 -22.91 -2.61 -36.52
N GLU A 87 -22.10 -1.59 -36.21
CA GLU A 87 -21.93 -1.09 -34.84
C GLU A 87 -23.20 -0.42 -34.32
N GLN A 88 -23.87 0.39 -35.15
CA GLN A 88 -25.16 0.99 -34.79
C GLN A 88 -26.19 -0.09 -34.44
N GLN A 89 -26.30 -1.13 -35.26
CA GLN A 89 -27.23 -2.23 -35.03
C GLN A 89 -26.87 -3.04 -33.78
N ARG A 90 -25.58 -3.26 -33.52
CA ARG A 90 -25.10 -3.91 -32.30
C ARG A 90 -25.52 -3.13 -31.05
N LEU A 91 -25.41 -1.81 -31.07
CA LEU A 91 -25.78 -0.96 -29.94
C LEU A 91 -27.28 -0.91 -29.71
N ARG A 92 -28.08 -0.92 -30.78
CA ARG A 92 -29.54 -1.05 -30.67
C ARG A 92 -29.92 -2.37 -29.99
N LYS A 93 -29.32 -3.49 -30.39
CA LYS A 93 -29.53 -4.80 -29.75
C LYS A 93 -29.12 -4.80 -28.28
N LEU A 94 -28.00 -4.15 -27.94
CA LEU A 94 -27.56 -4.03 -26.55
C LEU A 94 -28.55 -3.20 -25.72
N HIS A 95 -29.03 -2.08 -26.27
CA HIS A 95 -30.02 -1.22 -25.62
C HIS A 95 -31.33 -1.97 -25.36
N GLU A 96 -31.82 -2.70 -26.36
CA GLU A 96 -33.00 -3.56 -26.24
C GLU A 96 -32.80 -4.63 -25.16
N ALA A 97 -31.66 -5.32 -25.16
CA ALA A 97 -31.33 -6.31 -24.14
C ALA A 97 -31.29 -5.71 -22.72
N THR A 98 -30.72 -4.52 -22.55
CA THR A 98 -30.69 -3.83 -21.24
C THR A 98 -32.07 -3.38 -20.78
N ARG A 99 -32.98 -3.07 -21.72
CA ARG A 99 -34.37 -2.70 -21.40
C ARG A 99 -35.16 -3.92 -20.94
N SER A 100 -35.02 -5.03 -21.66
CA SER A 100 -35.74 -6.27 -21.37
C SER A 100 -35.20 -7.04 -20.17
N GLN A 101 -33.95 -6.78 -19.76
CA GLN A 101 -33.28 -7.49 -18.66
C GLN A 101 -32.75 -6.51 -17.59
N PRO A 102 -33.49 -6.31 -16.48
CA PRO A 102 -33.11 -5.33 -15.45
C PRO A 102 -31.77 -5.66 -14.78
N GLU A 103 -31.42 -6.94 -14.63
CA GLU A 103 -30.13 -7.35 -14.07
C GLU A 103 -28.95 -6.96 -14.97
N LEU A 104 -29.09 -7.07 -16.28
CA LEU A 104 -28.06 -6.66 -17.23
C LEU A 104 -27.84 -5.14 -17.15
N ASN A 105 -28.92 -4.37 -17.01
CA ASN A 105 -28.84 -2.93 -16.82
C ASN A 105 -28.06 -2.58 -15.54
N ARG A 106 -28.38 -3.25 -14.42
CA ARG A 106 -27.64 -3.08 -13.15
C ARG A 106 -26.16 -3.39 -13.29
N VAL A 107 -25.81 -4.48 -13.96
CA VAL A 107 -24.40 -4.87 -14.19
C VAL A 107 -23.68 -3.82 -15.04
N MET A 108 -24.33 -3.30 -16.08
CA MET A 108 -23.75 -2.28 -16.95
C MET A 108 -23.50 -0.97 -16.17
N HIS A 109 -24.45 -0.53 -15.35
CA HIS A 109 -24.27 0.63 -14.47
C HIS A 109 -23.15 0.42 -13.44
N ALA A 110 -23.11 -0.74 -12.79
CA ALA A 110 -22.07 -1.07 -11.84
C ALA A 110 -20.68 -1.12 -12.51
N TYR A 111 -20.62 -1.59 -13.75
CA TYR A 111 -19.40 -1.61 -14.55
C TYR A 111 -18.96 -0.18 -14.93
N ASP A 112 -19.85 0.66 -15.45
CA ASP A 112 -19.55 2.05 -15.80
C ASP A 112 -19.06 2.86 -14.58
N ALA A 113 -19.77 2.76 -13.46
CA ALA A 113 -19.37 3.39 -12.21
C ALA A 113 -17.99 2.92 -11.75
N TRP A 114 -17.69 1.63 -11.88
CA TRP A 114 -16.39 1.06 -11.51
C TRP A 114 -15.27 1.47 -12.48
N VAL A 115 -15.50 1.49 -13.79
CA VAL A 115 -14.48 1.92 -14.77
C VAL A 115 -14.07 3.38 -14.52
N LYS A 116 -15.00 4.24 -14.08
CA LYS A 116 -14.70 5.62 -13.70
C LYS A 116 -13.76 5.74 -12.49
N THR A 117 -13.62 4.69 -11.67
CA THR A 117 -12.66 4.67 -10.56
C THR A 117 -11.28 4.16 -10.97
N LEU A 118 -11.10 3.74 -12.22
CA LEU A 118 -9.81 3.30 -12.75
C LEU A 118 -8.99 4.49 -13.24
N SER A 119 -7.67 4.37 -13.14
CA SER A 119 -6.74 5.35 -13.72
C SER A 119 -6.84 5.39 -15.25
N PRO A 120 -6.40 6.50 -15.90
CA PRO A 120 -6.48 6.63 -17.35
C PRO A 120 -5.79 5.49 -18.13
N TRP A 121 -4.67 4.95 -17.63
CA TRP A 121 -3.97 3.84 -18.29
C TRP A 121 -4.68 2.50 -18.10
N GLU A 122 -5.28 2.23 -16.93
CA GLU A 122 -6.08 1.01 -16.71
C GLU A 122 -7.34 1.00 -17.58
N GLN A 123 -7.98 2.17 -17.75
CA GLN A 123 -9.09 2.33 -18.70
C GLN A 123 -8.62 2.04 -20.15
N GLU A 124 -7.44 2.52 -20.52
CA GLU A 124 -6.85 2.27 -21.83
C GLU A 124 -6.48 0.80 -22.04
N ASP A 125 -5.96 0.11 -21.02
CA ASP A 125 -5.67 -1.33 -21.07
C ASP A 125 -6.97 -2.13 -21.27
N LEU A 126 -8.06 -1.78 -20.57
CA LEU A 126 -9.38 -2.37 -20.81
C LEU A 126 -9.89 -2.12 -22.23
N ARG A 127 -9.58 -0.94 -22.79
CA ARG A 127 -9.97 -0.56 -24.16
C ARG A 127 -9.20 -1.37 -25.21
N LYS A 128 -7.92 -1.62 -24.98
CA LYS A 128 -7.03 -2.40 -25.85
C LYS A 128 -7.28 -3.90 -25.78
N ALA A 129 -7.84 -4.40 -24.69
CA ALA A 129 -8.20 -5.81 -24.57
C ALA A 129 -9.16 -6.21 -25.69
N GLU A 130 -8.67 -7.05 -26.61
CA GLU A 130 -9.41 -7.48 -27.78
C GLU A 130 -10.43 -8.53 -27.35
N THR A 131 -10.02 -9.50 -26.53
CA THR A 131 -10.90 -10.62 -26.16
C THR A 131 -11.68 -10.39 -24.87
N THR A 132 -12.88 -10.95 -24.78
CA THR A 132 -13.68 -10.94 -23.54
C THR A 132 -12.92 -11.56 -22.37
N ARG A 133 -12.15 -12.62 -22.63
CA ARG A 133 -11.37 -13.32 -21.60
C ARG A 133 -10.27 -12.41 -21.03
N GLU A 134 -9.50 -11.78 -21.89
CA GLU A 134 -8.44 -10.83 -21.50
C GLU A 134 -9.02 -9.65 -20.71
N ARG A 135 -10.14 -9.08 -21.18
CA ARG A 135 -10.83 -8.02 -20.45
C ARG A 135 -11.29 -8.48 -19.06
N MET A 136 -11.82 -9.70 -18.94
CA MET A 136 -12.21 -10.26 -17.64
C MET A 136 -11.02 -10.52 -16.71
N GLU A 137 -9.86 -10.91 -17.24
CA GLU A 137 -8.62 -11.07 -16.47
C GLU A 137 -8.11 -9.72 -15.94
N LEU A 138 -8.13 -8.67 -16.77
CA LEU A 138 -7.83 -7.29 -16.34
C LEU A 138 -8.81 -6.78 -15.29
N ILE A 139 -10.12 -7.01 -15.46
CA ILE A 139 -11.12 -6.63 -14.45
C ILE A 139 -10.84 -7.31 -13.11
N ARG A 140 -10.51 -8.61 -13.13
CA ARG A 140 -10.16 -9.36 -11.91
C ARG A 140 -8.90 -8.80 -11.26
N LYS A 141 -7.87 -8.49 -12.06
CA LYS A 141 -6.61 -7.89 -11.60
C LYS A 141 -6.87 -6.53 -10.94
N PHE A 142 -7.52 -5.60 -11.63
CA PHE A 142 -7.79 -4.26 -11.10
C PHE A 142 -8.72 -4.29 -9.89
N ARG A 143 -9.72 -5.19 -9.87
CA ARG A 143 -10.53 -5.38 -8.66
C ARG A 143 -9.75 -5.97 -7.50
N ALA A 144 -8.80 -6.88 -7.73
CA ALA A 144 -7.95 -7.43 -6.68
C ALA A 144 -6.97 -6.38 -6.13
N GLU A 145 -6.45 -5.52 -6.99
CA GLU A 145 -5.60 -4.38 -6.63
C GLU A 145 -6.38 -3.33 -5.84
N GLN A 146 -7.63 -3.02 -6.22
CA GLN A 146 -8.53 -2.13 -5.47
C GLN A 146 -9.05 -2.74 -4.16
N LYS A 147 -9.36 -4.04 -4.14
CA LYS A 147 -9.82 -4.76 -2.93
C LYS A 147 -8.71 -5.01 -1.94
N SER A 148 -7.46 -5.00 -2.38
CA SER A 148 -6.33 -4.98 -1.45
C SER A 148 -6.37 -3.62 -0.77
N PRO A 149 -6.90 -3.52 0.47
CA PRO A 149 -6.93 -2.23 1.15
C PRO A 149 -5.48 -1.80 1.21
N ASP A 150 -5.29 -0.59 0.73
CA ASP A 150 -4.05 -0.15 0.18
C ASP A 150 -2.99 0.05 1.27
N ARG A 151 -2.39 -1.04 1.73
CA ARG A 151 -1.24 -1.01 2.65
C ARG A 151 -0.06 -0.30 1.99
N ARG A 152 -0.06 -0.17 0.65
CA ARG A 152 0.89 0.65 -0.13
C ARG A 152 0.43 2.10 -0.30
N ARG A 153 -0.82 2.45 -0.70
CA ARG A 153 -1.26 3.86 -0.78
C ARG A 153 -1.34 4.54 0.58
N SER A 154 -1.73 3.85 1.65
CA SER A 154 -1.66 4.40 3.02
C SER A 154 -0.22 4.71 3.45
N GLY A 155 0.76 3.98 2.91
CA GLY A 155 2.19 4.25 3.10
C GLY A 155 2.78 5.30 2.15
N ARG A 156 2.11 5.62 1.03
CA ARG A 156 2.62 6.58 0.01
C ARG A 156 2.56 8.03 0.45
N ASN A 157 1.65 8.37 1.37
CA ASN A 157 1.56 9.70 1.99
C ASN A 157 2.22 9.77 3.36
N LEU A 158 2.76 8.65 3.85
CA LEU A 158 3.48 8.56 5.10
C LEU A 158 4.64 9.57 5.17
N TYR A 159 5.32 9.81 4.05
CA TYR A 159 6.39 10.81 3.99
C TYR A 159 5.88 12.24 4.20
N GLU A 160 4.73 12.60 3.63
CA GLU A 160 4.16 13.95 3.81
C GLU A 160 3.56 14.09 5.22
N LEU A 161 2.88 13.05 5.71
CA LEU A 161 2.39 13.00 7.09
C LEU A 161 3.55 13.09 8.09
N ALA A 162 4.65 12.38 7.85
CA ALA A 162 5.86 12.44 8.70
C ALA A 162 6.43 13.86 8.76
N LYS A 163 6.44 14.61 7.65
CA LYS A 163 6.86 16.02 7.66
C LYS A 163 5.91 16.89 8.49
N ILE A 164 4.59 16.70 8.38
CA ILE A 164 3.60 17.44 9.17
C ILE A 164 3.76 17.14 10.67
N MET A 165 4.04 15.87 10.99
CA MET A 165 4.25 15.39 12.35
C MET A 165 5.65 15.68 12.90
N ASP A 166 6.57 16.25 12.11
CA ASP A 166 7.97 16.44 12.49
C ASP A 166 8.66 15.12 12.93
N LEU A 167 8.33 14.02 12.24
CA LEU A 167 8.98 12.72 12.44
C LEU A 167 10.17 12.61 11.49
N ASP A 168 11.38 12.70 12.02
CA ASP A 168 12.60 12.55 11.23
C ASP A 168 12.84 11.07 10.89
N LEU A 169 12.31 10.65 9.74
CA LEU A 169 12.47 9.31 9.17
C LEU A 169 13.92 8.93 8.87
N ARG A 170 14.85 9.90 8.90
CA ARG A 170 16.29 9.65 8.66
C ARG A 170 17.02 9.22 9.92
N ARG A 171 16.43 9.40 11.10
CA ARG A 171 17.03 8.93 12.36
C ARG A 171 16.83 7.42 12.53
N PRO A 172 17.87 6.66 12.89
CA PRO A 172 17.82 5.20 13.02
C PRO A 172 16.62 4.63 13.80
N PRO A 173 16.22 5.17 14.97
CA PRO A 173 15.10 4.58 15.72
C PRO A 173 13.75 4.70 15.02
N LEU A 174 13.52 5.78 14.27
CA LEU A 174 12.27 5.98 13.54
C LEU A 174 12.31 5.31 12.16
N ALA A 175 13.46 5.32 11.47
CA ALA A 175 13.59 4.73 10.14
C ALA A 175 13.10 3.27 10.08
N PHE A 176 13.48 2.46 11.09
CA PHE A 176 13.08 1.06 11.20
C PHE A 176 11.57 0.88 11.45
N ILE A 177 10.93 1.77 12.20
CA ILE A 177 9.49 1.74 12.47
C ILE A 177 8.68 1.80 11.18
N PHE A 178 9.18 2.52 10.17
CA PHE A 178 8.52 2.63 8.87
C PHE A 178 8.98 1.56 7.87
N TRP A 179 9.89 0.67 8.25
CA TRP A 179 10.27 -0.50 7.45
C TRP A 179 9.35 -1.68 7.75
N GLY A 180 8.88 -2.35 6.70
CA GLY A 180 7.94 -3.47 6.79
C GLY A 180 6.49 -3.06 7.13
N GLN A 181 5.58 -4.02 7.20
CA GLN A 181 4.15 -3.76 7.40
C GLN A 181 3.84 -3.23 8.82
N PRO A 182 2.98 -2.21 9.00
CA PRO A 182 2.49 -1.81 10.32
C PRO A 182 1.80 -3.00 11.01
N PRO A 183 1.86 -3.09 12.35
CA PRO A 183 1.17 -4.14 13.07
C PRO A 183 -0.33 -4.03 12.86
N ASP A 184 -0.99 -5.19 12.92
CA ASP A 184 -2.44 -5.23 12.90
C ASP A 184 -3.01 -4.44 14.09
N PRO A 185 -4.00 -3.56 13.89
CA PRO A 185 -4.51 -2.69 14.96
C PRO A 185 -5.11 -3.45 16.13
N GLU A 186 -5.84 -4.54 15.87
CA GLU A 186 -6.51 -5.34 16.90
C GLU A 186 -5.46 -6.06 17.74
N LYS A 187 -4.49 -6.70 17.07
CA LYS A 187 -3.34 -7.33 17.74
C LYS A 187 -2.55 -6.31 18.56
N PHE A 188 -2.33 -5.11 18.02
CA PHE A 188 -1.64 -4.05 18.75
C PHE A 188 -2.39 -3.66 20.03
N GLN A 189 -3.72 -3.51 19.97
CA GLN A 189 -4.52 -3.22 21.17
C GLN A 189 -4.50 -4.36 22.19
N GLU A 190 -4.52 -5.60 21.74
CA GLU A 190 -4.41 -6.76 22.63
C GLU A 190 -3.06 -6.77 23.38
N VAL A 191 -1.96 -6.51 22.66
CA VAL A 191 -0.63 -6.38 23.27
C VAL A 191 -0.57 -5.21 24.26
N VAL A 192 -1.14 -4.05 23.93
CA VAL A 192 -1.25 -2.92 24.86
C VAL A 192 -2.03 -3.32 26.12
N GLY A 193 -3.10 -4.12 25.98
CA GLY A 193 -3.86 -4.63 27.12
C GLY A 193 -3.12 -5.67 27.96
N ILE A 194 -2.21 -6.46 27.37
CA ILE A 194 -1.28 -7.32 28.13
C ILE A 194 -0.30 -6.46 28.94
N ILE A 195 0.27 -5.42 28.30
CA ILE A 195 1.16 -4.47 28.97
C ILE A 195 0.44 -3.75 30.12
N GLU A 196 -0.77 -3.24 29.90
CA GLU A 196 -1.54 -2.55 30.94
C GLU A 196 -1.76 -3.45 32.18
N ARG A 197 -2.08 -4.73 31.98
CA ARG A 197 -2.29 -5.69 33.06
C ARG A 197 -1.01 -6.09 33.80
N SER A 198 0.14 -6.02 33.14
CA SER A 198 1.43 -6.35 33.75
C SER A 198 2.07 -5.17 34.49
N LEU A 199 1.47 -3.97 34.43
CA LEU A 199 1.96 -2.81 35.16
C LEU A 199 1.64 -2.94 36.66
N PRO A 200 2.62 -2.77 37.55
CA PRO A 200 2.39 -2.76 39.00
C PRO A 200 1.76 -1.45 39.50
N VAL A 201 1.65 -0.45 38.63
CA VAL A 201 1.04 0.86 38.93
C VAL A 201 -0.17 1.06 38.02
N SER A 202 -1.27 1.55 38.60
CA SER A 202 -2.46 1.89 37.83
C SER A 202 -2.16 2.99 36.80
N VAL A 203 -2.55 2.77 35.55
CA VAL A 203 -2.43 3.76 34.49
C VAL A 203 -3.36 4.94 34.79
N LYS A 204 -2.80 6.15 34.84
CA LYS A 204 -3.58 7.38 34.99
C LYS A 204 -4.02 7.85 33.61
N TYR A 205 -5.33 7.85 33.38
CA TYR A 205 -5.92 8.36 32.15
C TYR A 205 -6.35 9.82 32.33
N PRO A 206 -6.21 10.67 31.29
CA PRO A 206 -6.63 12.06 31.38
C PRO A 206 -8.16 12.21 31.49
N ASN A 207 -8.92 11.31 30.83
CA ASN A 207 -10.39 11.24 30.87
C ASN A 207 -10.84 9.80 31.12
N ALA A 208 -12.17 9.57 31.21
CA ALA A 208 -12.73 8.22 31.29
C ALA A 208 -12.28 7.35 30.12
N LYS A 209 -11.95 6.07 30.39
CA LYS A 209 -11.39 5.14 29.38
C LYS A 209 -12.28 4.98 28.14
N THR A 210 -13.60 5.13 28.31
CA THR A 210 -14.61 5.05 27.23
C THR A 210 -14.62 6.26 26.30
N GLU A 211 -14.10 7.40 26.74
CA GLU A 211 -14.09 8.66 25.98
C GLU A 211 -12.77 8.87 25.23
N LEU A 212 -11.76 8.04 25.49
CA LEU A 212 -10.43 8.17 24.92
C LEU A 212 -10.30 7.44 23.59
N SER A 213 -9.66 8.11 22.63
CA SER A 213 -9.22 7.48 21.39
C SER A 213 -8.28 6.31 21.69
N GLU A 214 -8.23 5.33 20.79
CA GLU A 214 -7.29 4.20 20.90
C GLU A 214 -5.83 4.68 21.03
N PHE A 215 -5.47 5.74 20.30
CA PHE A 215 -4.16 6.36 20.40
C PHE A 215 -3.89 6.91 21.81
N ALA A 216 -4.82 7.68 22.38
CA ALA A 216 -4.63 8.28 23.70
C ALA A 216 -4.54 7.21 24.80
N ARG A 217 -5.31 6.12 24.68
CA ARG A 217 -5.24 4.96 25.59
C ARG A 217 -3.88 4.27 25.51
N SER A 218 -3.43 3.92 24.29
CA SER A 218 -2.14 3.26 24.09
C SER A 218 -0.98 4.13 24.56
N LEU A 219 -1.02 5.43 24.28
CA LEU A 219 0.00 6.37 24.72
C LEU A 219 0.10 6.44 26.24
N ALA A 220 -1.03 6.56 26.95
CA ALA A 220 -1.04 6.61 28.41
C ALA A 220 -0.47 5.35 29.07
N VAL A 221 -0.83 4.16 28.55
CA VAL A 221 -0.29 2.88 29.01
C VAL A 221 1.22 2.83 28.80
N LEU A 222 1.68 3.17 27.59
CA LEU A 222 3.09 3.12 27.21
C LEU A 222 3.96 4.17 27.93
N GLN A 223 3.42 5.35 28.22
CA GLN A 223 4.08 6.35 29.07
C GLN A 223 4.24 5.86 30.51
N THR A 224 3.19 5.25 31.07
CA THR A 224 3.22 4.68 32.43
C THR A 224 4.25 3.54 32.52
N ALA A 225 4.28 2.69 31.51
CA ALA A 225 5.25 1.62 31.34
C ALA A 225 6.69 2.13 31.32
N VAL A 226 6.99 3.12 30.48
CA VAL A 226 8.32 3.74 30.41
C VAL A 226 8.73 4.35 31.75
N HIS A 227 7.82 5.09 32.39
CA HIS A 227 8.09 5.71 33.68
C HIS A 227 8.38 4.67 34.77
N PHE A 228 7.64 3.56 34.77
CA PHE A 228 7.89 2.45 35.68
C PHE A 228 9.27 1.82 35.41
N LYS A 229 9.57 1.50 34.14
CA LYS A 229 10.85 0.93 33.71
C LYS A 229 12.03 1.77 34.21
N LYS A 230 12.02 3.09 33.95
CA LYS A 230 13.09 4.01 34.40
C LYS A 230 13.29 3.94 35.93
N ARG A 231 12.20 4.00 36.69
CA ARG A 231 12.25 3.98 38.16
C ARG A 231 12.72 2.64 38.73
N ASP A 232 12.41 1.53 38.08
CA ASP A 232 12.76 0.18 38.53
C ASP A 232 14.17 -0.22 38.09
N GLU A 233 14.62 0.16 36.89
CA GLU A 233 16.02 0.01 36.45
C GLU A 233 16.97 0.71 37.42
N ASP A 234 16.64 1.94 37.85
CA ASP A 234 17.43 2.70 38.83
C ASP A 234 17.53 2.03 40.21
N LYS A 235 16.58 1.15 40.56
CA LYS A 235 16.47 0.55 41.90
C LYS A 235 16.91 -0.90 41.97
N ASN A 236 16.53 -1.69 40.98
CA ASN A 236 16.56 -3.15 41.02
C ASN A 236 17.28 -3.76 39.81
N GLY A 237 17.68 -2.96 38.81
CA GLY A 237 18.30 -3.46 37.57
C GLY A 237 17.43 -4.43 36.77
N SER A 238 16.12 -4.47 37.05
CA SER A 238 15.18 -5.39 36.42
C SER A 238 14.76 -4.87 35.05
N ALA A 239 14.87 -5.73 34.03
CA ALA A 239 14.42 -5.43 32.69
C ALA A 239 12.89 -5.62 32.61
N TRP A 240 12.11 -4.56 32.83
CA TRP A 240 10.67 -4.54 32.54
C TRP A 240 10.44 -4.43 31.01
N PRO A 241 9.42 -5.10 30.43
CA PRO A 241 8.42 -5.98 31.04
C PRO A 241 8.97 -7.33 31.53
N PRO A 242 8.31 -8.01 32.49
CA PRO A 242 8.76 -9.32 32.98
C PRO A 242 8.89 -10.34 31.83
N PRO A 243 9.82 -11.32 31.92
CA PRO A 243 9.98 -12.35 30.89
C PRO A 243 8.66 -13.06 30.53
N GLU A 244 7.82 -13.36 31.51
CA GLU A 244 6.50 -13.97 31.32
C GLU A 244 5.58 -13.12 30.43
N THR A 245 5.59 -11.80 30.62
CA THR A 245 4.83 -10.86 29.78
C THR A 245 5.40 -10.82 28.37
N VAL A 246 6.72 -10.83 28.23
CA VAL A 246 7.39 -10.86 26.91
C VAL A 246 7.02 -12.14 26.17
N ASP A 247 7.04 -13.29 26.84
CA ASP A 247 6.69 -14.58 26.26
C ASP A 247 5.22 -14.63 25.84
N GLN A 248 4.29 -14.16 26.69
CA GLN A 248 2.87 -14.08 26.36
C GLN A 248 2.62 -13.21 25.12
N ILE A 249 3.28 -12.05 25.02
CA ILE A 249 3.17 -11.18 23.84
C ILE A 249 3.78 -11.88 22.62
N PHE A 250 4.93 -12.52 22.78
CA PHE A 250 5.61 -13.18 21.67
C PHE A 250 4.78 -14.34 21.10
N GLU A 251 4.14 -15.14 21.95
CA GLU A 251 3.22 -16.20 21.55
C GLU A 251 2.00 -15.67 20.77
N LEU A 252 1.43 -14.54 21.22
CA LEU A 252 0.33 -13.87 20.50
C LEU A 252 0.77 -13.39 19.09
N LEU A 253 2.04 -12.99 18.97
CA LEU A 253 2.61 -12.48 17.72
C LEU A 253 3.09 -13.59 16.77
N ASP A 254 3.44 -14.78 17.28
CA ASP A 254 3.95 -15.92 16.50
C ASP A 254 2.85 -16.80 15.88
N ASP A 255 1.61 -16.30 15.80
CA ASP A 255 0.50 -17.03 15.19
C ASP A 255 0.79 -17.37 13.71
N LYS A 256 0.65 -18.65 13.35
CA LYS A 256 1.12 -19.31 12.11
C LYS A 256 0.66 -18.64 10.79
N LYS A 257 -0.32 -17.75 10.86
CA LYS A 257 -0.92 -17.06 9.69
C LYS A 257 -0.21 -15.78 9.28
N ASN A 258 0.66 -15.21 10.13
CA ASN A 258 1.31 -13.93 9.84
C ASN A 258 2.65 -13.86 10.58
N PRO A 259 3.60 -14.76 10.27
CA PRO A 259 4.82 -14.82 11.03
C PRO A 259 5.53 -13.48 10.91
N PHE A 260 6.01 -12.96 12.04
CA PHE A 260 6.91 -11.81 12.10
C PHE A 260 8.08 -11.91 11.08
N ARG A 261 8.39 -13.15 10.65
CA ARG A 261 9.39 -13.55 9.65
C ARG A 261 9.10 -13.14 8.21
N GLU A 262 7.86 -13.00 7.76
CA GLU A 262 7.60 -12.88 6.30
C GLU A 262 7.97 -11.52 5.69
N ASN A 263 8.20 -10.48 6.50
CA ASN A 263 8.63 -9.17 6.00
C ASN A 263 10.13 -8.89 6.18
N GLU A 264 10.90 -9.79 6.79
CA GLU A 264 12.36 -9.63 6.91
C GLU A 264 13.14 -10.19 5.70
N ASP A 265 12.49 -10.99 4.85
CA ASP A 265 13.14 -11.70 3.74
C ASP A 265 13.01 -10.98 2.38
N ALA A 266 13.76 -9.87 2.23
CA ALA A 266 14.22 -9.42 0.91
C ALA A 266 15.71 -9.04 0.87
N ARG A 267 16.42 -8.99 2.01
CA ARG A 267 17.84 -8.57 2.07
C ARG A 267 18.78 -9.52 2.82
N GLY A 268 18.43 -10.80 2.91
CA GLY A 268 19.37 -11.85 3.35
C GLY A 268 19.58 -11.94 4.86
N PHE A 269 18.59 -11.60 5.67
CA PHE A 269 18.61 -11.73 7.14
C PHE A 269 18.37 -13.18 7.61
N ARG A 270 18.92 -14.18 6.92
CA ARG A 270 18.90 -15.59 7.36
C ARG A 270 20.00 -15.87 8.38
N GLY A 271 19.96 -15.21 9.52
CA GLY A 271 20.58 -15.72 10.74
C GLY A 271 19.69 -16.82 11.30
N LYS A 272 20.17 -18.06 11.40
CA LYS A 272 19.44 -19.16 12.06
C LYS A 272 19.12 -18.77 13.51
N LEU A 273 17.91 -18.26 13.75
CA LEU A 273 17.31 -18.11 15.08
C LEU A 273 17.00 -19.50 15.66
N ARG A 274 18.04 -20.18 16.14
CA ARG A 274 17.90 -21.24 17.14
C ARG A 274 17.87 -20.55 18.50
N SER A 275 16.76 -20.66 19.22
CA SER A 275 16.51 -20.04 20.53
C SER A 275 16.61 -18.51 20.49
N ALA A 276 15.50 -17.81 20.27
CA ALA A 276 15.47 -16.38 20.51
C ALA A 276 15.80 -16.14 21.99
N ASP A 277 17.00 -15.63 22.25
CA ASP A 277 17.41 -15.15 23.56
C ASP A 277 16.34 -14.19 24.12
N SER A 278 16.16 -14.18 25.44
CA SER A 278 15.16 -13.37 26.12
C SER A 278 15.25 -11.88 25.74
N ASP A 279 16.47 -11.40 25.51
CA ASP A 279 16.78 -10.05 25.03
C ASP A 279 16.32 -9.79 23.59
N HIS A 280 16.36 -10.81 22.72
CA HIS A 280 15.84 -10.69 21.37
C HIS A 280 14.31 -10.56 21.38
N LYS A 281 13.60 -11.42 22.12
CA LYS A 281 12.14 -11.33 22.23
C LYS A 281 11.70 -9.98 22.79
N ARG A 282 12.38 -9.49 23.83
CA ARG A 282 12.14 -8.18 24.43
C ARG A 282 12.32 -7.05 23.42
N ARG A 283 13.39 -7.07 22.62
CA ARG A 283 13.60 -6.10 21.54
C ARG A 283 12.48 -6.15 20.50
N MET A 284 12.06 -7.35 20.07
CA MET A 284 10.97 -7.52 19.12
C MET A 284 9.64 -6.94 19.64
N VAL A 285 9.30 -7.20 20.91
CA VAL A 285 8.12 -6.60 21.56
C VAL A 285 8.24 -5.08 21.60
N THR A 286 9.40 -4.56 21.97
CA THR A 286 9.65 -3.11 22.03
C THR A 286 9.47 -2.44 20.65
N PHE A 287 10.01 -3.05 19.60
CA PHE A 287 9.83 -2.56 18.23
C PHE A 287 8.37 -2.66 17.77
N PHE A 288 7.69 -3.75 18.09
CA PHE A 288 6.26 -3.90 17.80
C PHE A 288 5.45 -2.78 18.44
N LEU A 289 5.71 -2.50 19.72
CA LEU A 289 5.02 -1.45 20.48
C LEU A 289 5.28 -0.05 19.90
N ALA A 290 6.55 0.27 19.64
CA ALA A 290 6.94 1.54 19.03
C ALA A 290 6.27 1.72 17.66
N LYS A 291 6.26 0.67 16.84
CA LYS A 291 5.67 0.70 15.51
C LYS A 291 4.15 0.84 15.52
N GLY A 292 3.48 0.13 16.43
CA GLY A 292 2.04 0.25 16.59
C GLY A 292 1.63 1.64 17.07
N LEU A 293 2.39 2.24 18.00
CA LEU A 293 2.13 3.58 18.49
C LEU A 293 2.28 4.64 17.39
N VAL A 294 3.36 4.57 16.59
CA VAL A 294 3.53 5.48 15.44
C VAL A 294 2.42 5.30 14.41
N ASN A 295 2.03 4.06 14.11
CA ASN A 295 0.95 3.79 13.17
C ASN A 295 -0.39 4.37 13.66
N GLN A 296 -0.70 4.27 14.95
CA GLN A 296 -1.88 4.91 15.53
C GLN A 296 -1.81 6.44 15.48
N LEU A 297 -0.64 7.03 15.74
CA LEU A 297 -0.42 8.46 15.57
C LEU A 297 -0.69 8.90 14.12
N VAL A 298 -0.07 8.21 13.15
CA VAL A 298 -0.26 8.48 11.71
C VAL A 298 -1.73 8.41 11.33
N ARG A 299 -2.46 7.40 11.79
CA ARG A 299 -3.90 7.24 11.52
C ARG A 299 -4.72 8.37 12.13
N SER A 300 -4.46 8.71 13.40
CA SER A 300 -5.16 9.78 14.10
C SER A 300 -4.94 11.14 13.42
N VAL A 301 -3.69 11.43 13.05
CA VAL A 301 -3.33 12.66 12.32
C VAL A 301 -3.96 12.66 10.94
N LYS A 302 -3.92 11.54 10.21
CA LYS A 302 -4.57 11.42 8.90
C LYS A 302 -6.07 11.73 8.99
N GLN A 303 -6.79 11.13 9.94
CA GLN A 303 -8.22 11.39 10.13
C GLN A 303 -8.52 12.87 10.38
N GLU A 304 -7.70 13.54 11.20
CA GLU A 304 -7.85 14.97 11.49
C GLU A 304 -7.56 15.85 10.27
N LEU A 305 -6.54 15.51 9.49
CA LEU A 305 -6.23 16.20 8.22
C LEU A 305 -7.26 15.90 7.12
N ASP A 306 -7.88 14.72 7.16
CA ASP A 306 -8.93 14.35 6.22
C ASP A 306 -10.23 15.11 6.46
N ALA A 307 -10.51 15.48 7.70
CA ALA A 307 -11.60 16.38 8.06
C ALA A 307 -11.39 17.81 7.54
N ILE A 308 -10.14 18.22 7.32
CA ILE A 308 -9.82 19.52 6.69
C ILE A 308 -9.88 19.33 5.17
N GLN A 309 -10.90 19.91 4.52
CA GLN A 309 -11.03 19.92 3.07
C GLN A 309 -10.73 21.33 2.53
N PRO A 310 -9.51 21.58 2.03
CA PRO A 310 -9.21 22.83 1.35
C PRO A 310 -10.09 22.97 0.10
N PRO A 311 -10.63 24.17 -0.17
CA PRO A 311 -11.34 24.45 -1.42
C PRO A 311 -10.48 24.14 -2.65
N GLU A 312 -11.08 23.62 -3.72
CA GLU A 312 -10.37 23.19 -4.93
C GLU A 312 -9.67 24.36 -5.64
N ASP A 313 -10.28 25.54 -5.64
CA ASP A 313 -9.68 26.79 -6.15
C ASP A 313 -8.38 27.14 -5.41
N LYS A 314 -8.33 26.93 -4.09
CA LYS A 314 -7.13 27.15 -3.28
C LYS A 314 -6.05 26.13 -3.58
N LEU A 315 -6.41 24.87 -3.82
CA LEU A 315 -5.45 23.84 -4.22
C LEU A 315 -4.88 24.12 -5.61
N GLN A 316 -5.69 24.58 -6.56
CA GLN A 316 -5.24 24.97 -7.89
C GLN A 316 -4.29 26.17 -7.83
N GLN A 317 -4.67 27.24 -7.12
CA GLN A 317 -3.79 28.40 -6.90
C GLN A 317 -2.48 27.97 -6.24
N PHE A 318 -2.55 27.09 -5.24
CA PHE A 318 -1.35 26.58 -4.60
C PHE A 318 -0.49 25.77 -5.57
N PHE A 319 -1.09 24.90 -6.40
CA PHE A 319 -0.36 24.15 -7.42
C PHE A 319 0.41 25.07 -8.34
N GLU A 320 -0.17 26.19 -8.77
CA GLU A 320 0.50 27.19 -9.62
C GLU A 320 1.71 27.85 -8.93
N THR A 321 1.72 27.95 -7.60
CA THR A 321 2.87 28.49 -6.84
C THR A 321 4.01 27.49 -6.64
N LEU A 322 3.80 26.19 -6.92
CA LEU A 322 4.84 25.17 -6.74
C LEU A 322 5.95 25.30 -7.79
N ASP A 323 7.16 24.86 -7.42
CA ASP A 323 8.29 24.81 -8.34
C ASP A 323 8.05 23.80 -9.47
N THR A 324 8.67 24.03 -10.63
CA THR A 324 8.48 23.20 -11.82
C THR A 324 8.82 21.74 -11.57
N ASN A 325 9.89 21.46 -10.83
CA ASN A 325 10.31 20.08 -10.55
C ASN A 325 9.28 19.34 -9.70
N TYR A 326 8.68 20.02 -8.72
CA TYR A 326 7.66 19.42 -7.86
C TYR A 326 6.31 19.29 -8.58
N LYS A 327 5.92 20.24 -9.44
CA LYS A 327 4.77 20.09 -10.34
C LYS A 327 4.94 18.86 -11.23
N ASP A 328 6.08 18.75 -11.91
CA ASP A 328 6.39 17.59 -12.76
C ASP A 328 6.39 16.28 -11.97
N HIS A 329 6.83 16.32 -10.72
CA HIS A 329 6.75 15.16 -9.83
C HIS A 329 5.30 14.79 -9.49
N LEU A 330 4.45 15.77 -9.16
CA LEU A 330 3.03 15.55 -8.87
C LEU A 330 2.27 15.00 -10.08
N MET A 331 2.55 15.50 -11.28
CA MET A 331 1.89 15.07 -12.52
C MET A 331 2.24 13.63 -12.95
N ARG A 332 3.21 12.98 -12.30
CA ARG A 332 3.53 11.55 -12.52
C ARG A 332 2.58 10.61 -11.78
N TYR A 333 1.81 11.12 -10.81
CA TYR A 333 0.85 10.33 -10.04
C TYR A 333 -0.51 10.32 -10.74
N PRO A 334 -1.34 9.28 -10.53
CA PRO A 334 -2.72 9.33 -10.96
C PRO A 334 -3.47 10.50 -10.29
N PRO A 335 -4.56 11.00 -10.89
CA PRO A 335 -5.20 12.26 -10.46
C PRO A 335 -5.63 12.29 -8.99
N ASP A 336 -6.14 11.18 -8.47
CA ASP A 336 -6.53 11.00 -7.07
C ASP A 336 -5.32 11.10 -6.12
N GLU A 337 -4.23 10.39 -6.43
CA GLU A 337 -2.98 10.44 -5.65
C GLU A 337 -2.31 11.82 -5.74
N MET A 338 -2.34 12.46 -6.91
CA MET A 338 -1.85 13.81 -7.12
C MET A 338 -2.59 14.81 -6.24
N GLN A 339 -3.93 14.76 -6.22
CA GLN A 339 -4.76 15.63 -5.39
C GLN A 339 -4.51 15.41 -3.90
N GLU A 340 -4.41 14.15 -3.45
CA GLU A 340 -4.12 13.84 -2.04
C GLU A 340 -2.74 14.37 -1.60
N LYS A 341 -1.72 14.22 -2.46
CA LYS A 341 -0.37 14.76 -2.21
C LYS A 341 -0.35 16.28 -2.20
N LEU A 342 -1.03 16.91 -3.15
CA LEU A 342 -1.17 18.35 -3.22
C LEU A 342 -1.86 18.90 -1.98
N LYS A 343 -2.92 18.24 -1.52
CA LYS A 343 -3.63 18.55 -0.27
C LYS A 343 -2.69 18.52 0.93
N TYR A 344 -1.96 17.42 1.16
CA TYR A 344 -1.04 17.36 2.30
C TYR A 344 0.09 18.39 2.20
N LYS A 345 0.58 18.66 0.99
CA LYS A 345 1.60 19.68 0.77
C LYS A 345 1.08 21.09 1.08
N TYR A 346 -0.16 21.39 0.72
CA TYR A 346 -0.84 22.63 1.07
C TYR A 346 -0.99 22.74 2.59
N LEU A 347 -1.53 21.70 3.22
CA LEU A 347 -1.74 21.62 4.67
C LEU A 347 -0.43 21.72 5.46
N GLN A 348 0.70 21.26 4.92
CA GLN A 348 2.00 21.45 5.55
C GLN A 348 2.30 22.92 5.87
N ASN A 349 1.88 23.83 4.98
CA ASN A 349 2.15 25.27 5.08
C ASN A 349 0.98 26.05 5.69
N GLN A 350 -0.26 25.60 5.46
CA GLN A 350 -1.49 26.33 5.79
C GLN A 350 -2.30 25.68 6.91
N LEU A 351 -1.68 24.81 7.72
CA LEU A 351 -2.36 24.16 8.83
C LEU A 351 -2.80 25.20 9.89
N PRO A 352 -4.04 25.10 10.41
CA PRO A 352 -4.45 25.90 11.56
C PRO A 352 -3.48 25.73 12.73
N ALA A 353 -3.12 26.84 13.39
CA ALA A 353 -2.08 26.84 14.43
C ALA A 353 -2.39 25.86 15.58
N GLN A 354 -3.67 25.77 15.99
CA GLN A 354 -4.12 24.84 17.02
C GLN A 354 -3.92 23.37 16.62
N VAL A 355 -4.30 23.00 15.39
CA VAL A 355 -4.10 21.65 14.84
C VAL A 355 -2.61 21.33 14.76
N ARG A 356 -1.80 22.27 14.28
CA ARG A 356 -0.33 22.09 14.21
C ARG A 356 0.27 21.84 15.58
N GLN A 357 -0.11 22.62 16.59
CA GLN A 357 0.38 22.45 17.96
C GLN A 357 -0.06 21.11 18.55
N SER A 358 -1.31 20.71 18.36
CA SER A 358 -1.84 19.40 18.78
C SER A 358 -1.07 18.23 18.16
N ILE A 359 -0.82 18.28 16.85
CA ILE A 359 -0.04 17.25 16.15
C ILE A 359 1.39 17.22 16.67
N GLN A 360 2.07 18.38 16.76
CA GLN A 360 3.45 18.47 17.25
C GLN A 360 3.59 17.99 18.69
N GLN A 361 2.61 18.26 19.55
CA GLN A 361 2.59 17.76 20.92
C GLN A 361 2.53 16.23 20.95
N ARG A 362 1.54 15.63 20.28
CA ARG A 362 1.41 14.16 20.21
C ARG A 362 2.63 13.50 19.59
N SER A 363 3.21 14.09 18.54
CA SER A 363 4.45 13.59 17.93
C SER A 363 5.65 13.65 18.87
N ARG A 364 5.77 14.70 19.71
CA ARG A 364 6.83 14.80 20.72
C ARG A 364 6.68 13.73 21.80
N GLU A 365 5.45 13.52 22.29
CA GLU A 365 5.15 12.50 23.29
C GLU A 365 5.46 11.09 22.76
N VAL A 366 5.06 10.78 21.52
CA VAL A 366 5.37 9.49 20.88
C VAL A 366 6.87 9.32 20.68
N ARG A 367 7.59 10.34 20.21
CA ARG A 367 9.06 10.30 20.08
C ARG A 367 9.72 10.01 21.43
N GLN A 368 9.31 10.71 22.49
CA GLN A 368 9.87 10.52 23.82
C GLN A 368 9.67 9.09 24.32
N VAL A 369 8.46 8.55 24.18
CA VAL A 369 8.14 7.17 24.56
C VAL A 369 9.01 6.18 23.80
N ILE A 370 9.17 6.34 22.48
CA ILE A 370 9.99 5.44 21.65
C ILE A 370 11.47 5.51 22.05
N THR A 371 12.01 6.71 22.24
CA THR A 371 13.40 6.91 22.67
C THR A 371 13.66 6.27 24.03
N ASP A 372 12.69 6.34 24.94
CA ASP A 372 12.82 5.75 26.28
C ASP A 372 12.66 4.21 26.28
N PHE A 373 11.93 3.67 25.29
CA PHE A 373 11.78 2.23 25.11
C PHE A 373 13.02 1.58 24.50
N ILE A 374 13.66 2.23 23.54
CA ILE A 374 14.77 1.70 22.75
C ILE A 374 16.08 2.35 23.24
N PRO A 375 16.92 1.67 24.04
CA PRO A 375 18.18 2.22 24.53
C PRO A 375 19.10 2.67 23.38
N GLU A 376 19.85 3.75 23.57
CA GLU A 376 20.76 4.31 22.54
C GLU A 376 21.83 3.29 22.09
N SER A 377 22.22 2.37 22.98
CA SER A 377 23.11 1.23 22.67
C SER A 377 22.51 0.24 21.67
N ASP A 378 21.20 0.03 21.70
CA ASP A 378 20.48 -0.81 20.72
C ASP A 378 20.19 -0.04 19.41
N GLN A 379 20.23 1.30 19.42
CA GLN A 379 20.00 2.14 18.25
C GLN A 379 21.21 2.22 17.32
N ASN A 380 22.41 2.19 17.89
CA ASN A 380 23.65 2.38 17.12
C ASN A 380 24.02 1.18 16.25
N ASN A 381 23.39 0.00 16.42
CA ASN A 381 23.74 -1.13 15.56
C ASN A 381 22.73 -2.29 15.44
N PRO A 382 21.48 -2.08 14.98
CA PRO A 382 20.60 -3.20 14.65
C PRO A 382 21.08 -4.02 13.42
N PHE A 383 22.11 -3.57 12.70
CA PHE A 383 22.50 -4.11 11.39
C PHE A 383 23.98 -4.53 11.23
N ASP A 384 24.91 -4.16 12.14
CA ASP A 384 26.20 -4.86 12.23
C ASP A 384 26.04 -6.13 13.07
N GLY A 385 25.38 -7.13 12.47
CA GLY A 385 25.84 -8.49 12.72
C GLY A 385 27.34 -8.58 12.35
N PRO A 386 28.07 -9.60 12.81
CA PRO A 386 29.50 -9.78 12.50
C PRO A 386 29.68 -9.99 10.98
N ARG A 387 29.72 -8.88 10.23
CA ARG A 387 30.06 -8.84 8.83
C ARG A 387 31.57 -8.98 8.76
N ARG A 388 32.03 -10.21 8.55
CA ARG A 388 33.30 -10.45 7.86
C ARG A 388 33.28 -9.65 6.54
N GLY A 389 34.05 -8.58 6.47
CA GLY A 389 34.35 -7.81 5.25
C GLY A 389 33.44 -6.61 5.00
N GLY A 390 33.96 -5.42 5.29
CA GLY A 390 33.23 -4.15 5.24
C GLY A 390 32.84 -3.69 3.83
N LEU A 391 31.60 -3.21 3.70
CA LEU A 391 31.11 -2.47 2.53
C LEU A 391 31.80 -1.10 2.39
N LYS A 392 32.27 -0.52 3.51
CA LYS A 392 33.07 0.73 3.52
C LYS A 392 34.42 0.55 2.84
N GLU A 393 35.07 -0.60 3.03
CA GLU A 393 36.34 -0.95 2.38
C GLU A 393 36.14 -1.08 0.86
N ARG A 394 35.06 -1.72 0.43
CA ARG A 394 34.69 -1.84 -1.00
C ARG A 394 34.33 -0.51 -1.67
N MET A 395 33.82 0.47 -0.93
CA MET A 395 33.51 1.81 -1.48
C MET A 395 34.72 2.74 -1.51
N GLN A 396 35.69 2.58 -0.59
CA GLN A 396 36.97 3.26 -0.70
C GLN A 396 37.79 2.72 -1.88
N ASP A 397 37.82 1.39 -2.05
CA ASP A 397 38.51 0.70 -3.15
C ASP A 397 37.87 0.99 -4.53
N MET A 398 36.59 1.37 -4.57
CA MET A 398 35.93 1.86 -5.80
C MET A 398 36.16 3.36 -6.08
N LYS A 399 36.42 4.19 -5.06
CA LYS A 399 36.72 5.62 -5.26
C LYS A 399 38.14 5.84 -5.78
N GLU A 400 39.07 4.94 -5.49
CA GLU A 400 40.43 4.96 -6.05
C GLU A 400 40.46 4.53 -7.53
N ARG A 401 39.36 3.96 -8.05
CA ARG A 401 39.19 3.65 -9.47
C ARG A 401 38.30 4.67 -10.15
N ARG A 402 38.79 5.90 -10.33
CA ARG A 402 38.26 6.79 -11.38
C ARG A 402 39.08 6.68 -12.66
N PRO A 403 38.43 6.77 -13.84
CA PRO A 403 39.06 6.61 -15.14
C PRO A 403 39.54 7.95 -15.70
N ASN A 404 40.84 8.07 -15.90
CA ASN A 404 41.52 8.99 -16.83
C ASN A 404 42.57 8.11 -17.53
N ALA A 405 42.84 8.11 -18.83
CA ALA A 405 42.30 8.69 -20.05
C ALA A 405 42.89 7.79 -21.18
N PRO A 406 42.67 8.08 -22.48
CA PRO A 406 42.94 7.16 -23.58
C PRO A 406 44.43 7.14 -23.93
N ASP A 407 44.99 5.94 -24.17
CA ASP A 407 46.00 5.70 -25.20
C ASP A 407 46.37 4.21 -25.22
N GLY A 408 46.51 3.69 -26.44
CA GLY A 408 46.63 2.27 -26.71
C GLY A 408 48.03 1.69 -26.42
N ARG A 409 48.04 0.46 -25.90
CA ARG A 409 48.92 -0.63 -26.35
C ARG A 409 48.50 -1.97 -25.73
N PRO A 410 48.47 -3.07 -26.50
CA PRO A 410 48.23 -4.40 -25.96
C PRO A 410 49.55 -4.97 -25.44
N GLY A 411 49.61 -5.31 -24.15
CA GLY A 411 50.80 -5.88 -23.55
C GLY A 411 50.50 -6.67 -22.29
N ASN A 412 50.52 -8.00 -22.43
CA ASN A 412 50.84 -9.02 -21.42
C ASN A 412 50.35 -8.80 -19.98
N ARG A 413 49.18 -9.36 -19.66
CA ARG A 413 48.88 -9.78 -18.28
C ARG A 413 49.04 -11.29 -18.17
N LEU A 414 50.07 -11.70 -17.43
CA LEU A 414 50.27 -13.07 -16.96
C LEU A 414 49.11 -13.49 -16.02
N PRO A 415 48.71 -14.77 -16.03
CA PRO A 415 47.65 -15.27 -15.17
C PRO A 415 48.07 -15.20 -13.69
N ARG A 416 47.18 -14.62 -12.89
CA ARG A 416 47.35 -14.44 -11.44
C ARG A 416 47.37 -15.81 -10.75
N ARG A 417 48.52 -16.18 -10.17
CA ARG A 417 48.71 -17.37 -9.33
C ARG A 417 47.68 -17.42 -8.20
N ARG A 418 47.01 -18.58 -8.03
CA ARG A 418 46.21 -18.91 -6.85
C ARG A 418 47.14 -19.02 -5.64
N ILE A 419 46.81 -18.28 -4.58
CA ILE A 419 47.41 -18.44 -3.26
C ILE A 419 46.93 -19.81 -2.72
N GLY A 420 47.85 -20.77 -2.57
CA GLY A 420 47.55 -22.09 -2.02
C GLY A 420 48.38 -23.27 -2.54
N GLU A 421 49.26 -23.11 -3.53
CA GLU A 421 50.14 -24.21 -3.95
C GLU A 421 51.47 -24.22 -3.17
N PRO A 422 51.88 -25.37 -2.60
CA PRO A 422 53.20 -25.53 -1.98
C PRO A 422 54.29 -25.44 -3.06
N GLY A 423 55.26 -24.56 -2.86
CA GLY A 423 56.45 -24.47 -3.71
C GLY A 423 57.32 -25.73 -3.61
N PRO A 424 58.13 -26.03 -4.65
CA PRO A 424 58.96 -27.23 -4.68
C PRO A 424 60.02 -27.19 -3.57
N ARG A 425 60.15 -28.33 -2.85
CA ARG A 425 61.15 -28.51 -1.79
C ARG A 425 62.57 -28.41 -2.37
N PRO A 426 63.51 -27.74 -1.67
CA PRO A 426 64.92 -27.78 -2.01
C PRO A 426 65.49 -29.20 -1.77
N PRO A 427 66.56 -29.58 -2.49
CA PRO A 427 67.16 -30.91 -2.37
C PRO A 427 67.77 -31.11 -0.97
N ALA A 428 67.54 -32.31 -0.43
CA ALA A 428 68.00 -32.72 0.88
C ALA A 428 69.54 -32.78 0.94
N GLN A 429 70.11 -32.08 1.91
CA GLN A 429 71.49 -32.28 2.34
C GLN A 429 71.52 -33.46 3.33
N VAL A 430 72.30 -34.47 2.99
CA VAL A 430 72.83 -35.59 3.80
C VAL A 430 74.24 -35.14 4.24
N PRO A 431 74.95 -35.65 5.28
CA PRO A 431 74.73 -36.50 6.49
C PRO A 431 75.23 -35.72 7.76
N PRO A 432 75.75 -36.25 8.90
CA PRO A 432 76.11 -37.63 9.27
C PRO A 432 75.79 -38.14 10.69
N ASP A 433 75.80 -39.47 10.77
CA ASP A 433 76.07 -40.39 11.89
C ASP A 433 76.18 -39.80 13.31
N ALA A 434 75.19 -40.15 14.15
CA ALA A 434 75.36 -40.77 15.47
C ALA A 434 73.98 -41.09 16.08
#